data_AF-A0A7X9BPY9-F1
#
_entry.id   AF-A0A7X9BPY9-F1
#
_cell.length_a   1.000
_cell.length_b   1.000
_cell.length_c   1.000
_cell.angle_alpha   90.00
_cell.angle_beta   90.00
_cell.angle_gamma   90.00
#
_symmetry.space_group_name_H-M   'P 1'
#
loop_
_entity.id
_entity.type
_entity.pdbx_description
1 polymer ?
#
loop_
_entity_poly.entity_id
_entity_poly.type
_entity_poly.pdbx_seq_one_letter_code
_entity_poly.pdbx_strand_id
1 'polypeptide(L)' 'MNRIIKWLDENGFAFRQVVMTDGKKGLMVDTDYDGLYPTRECIGKQQAIKAKARRFKNIKVESRGYYTAMLITEA' A
#
# COMPACT_ATOMS: atom_id res chain seq x y z
N MET A 1 -11.05 -4.85 3.41
CA MET A 1 -10.48 -3.96 2.36
C MET A 1 -11.06 -2.53 2.31
N ASN A 2 -12.38 -2.32 2.23
CA ASN A 2 -12.98 -1.01 1.88
C ASN A 2 -12.57 0.20 2.74
N ARG A 3 -12.30 0.01 4.04
CA ARG A 3 -11.87 1.10 4.93
C ARG A 3 -10.47 1.61 4.59
N ILE A 4 -9.58 0.75 4.12
CA ILE A 4 -8.21 1.13 3.74
C ILE A 4 -8.21 1.81 2.37
N ILE A 5 -9.07 1.34 1.45
CA ILE A 5 -9.31 1.96 0.15
C ILE A 5 -9.79 3.40 0.34
N LYS A 6 -10.83 3.59 1.16
CA LYS A 6 -11.35 4.92 1.46
C LYS A 6 -10.28 5.83 2.06
N TRP A 7 -9.49 5.33 3.00
CA TRP A 7 -8.40 6.12 3.58
C TRP A 7 -7.31 6.47 2.56
N LEU A 8 -6.97 5.55 1.64
CA LEU A 8 -6.00 5.81 0.58
C LEU A 8 -6.52 6.90 -0.38
N ASP A 9 -7.79 6.82 -0.76
CA ASP A 9 -8.49 7.79 -1.60
C ASP A 9 -8.56 9.18 -0.93
N GLU A 10 -8.95 9.25 0.35
CA GLU A 10 -8.99 10.48 1.15
C GLU A 10 -7.61 11.15 1.31
N ASN A 11 -6.53 10.37 1.21
CA ASN A 11 -5.16 10.89 1.30
C ASN A 11 -4.52 11.11 -0.09
N GLY A 12 -5.25 10.90 -1.18
CA GLY A 12 -4.77 11.11 -2.55
C GLY A 12 -3.68 10.12 -2.98
N PHE A 13 -3.69 8.91 -2.44
CA PHE A 13 -2.75 7.86 -2.85
C PHE A 13 -3.20 7.19 -4.14
N ALA A 14 -2.27 7.00 -5.09
CA ALA A 14 -2.50 6.14 -6.23
C ALA A 14 -2.50 4.67 -5.79
N PHE A 15 -3.59 3.95 -6.05
CA PHE A 15 -3.65 2.51 -5.78
C PHE A 15 -4.41 1.76 -6.86
N ARG A 16 -4.05 0.49 -7.05
CA ARG A 16 -4.73 -0.45 -7.94
C ARG A 16 -5.16 -1.68 -7.16
N GLN A 17 -6.37 -2.16 -7.42
CA GLN A 17 -6.78 -3.48 -6.92
C GLN A 17 -6.15 -4.56 -7.80
N VAL A 18 -5.52 -5.54 -7.15
CA VAL A 18 -4.90 -6.69 -7.79
C VAL A 18 -5.49 -7.96 -7.20
N VAL A 19 -5.67 -8.98 -8.03
CA VAL A 19 -6.09 -10.31 -7.56
C VAL A 19 -4.84 -11.18 -7.51
N MET A 20 -4.53 -11.70 -6.32
CA MET A 20 -3.40 -12.60 -6.11
C MET A 20 -3.72 -13.97 -6.70
N THR A 21 -2.70 -14.74 -7.06
CA THR A 21 -2.83 -16.11 -7.60
C THR A 21 -3.62 -17.04 -6.67
N ASP A 22 -3.62 -16.74 -5.37
CA ASP A 22 -4.33 -17.47 -4.31
C ASP A 22 -5.83 -17.08 -4.20
N GLY A 23 -6.36 -16.33 -5.17
CA GLY A 23 -7.75 -15.82 -5.18
C GLY A 23 -8.02 -14.66 -4.22
N LYS A 24 -7.05 -14.27 -3.40
CA LYS A 24 -7.16 -13.16 -2.45
C LYS A 24 -7.07 -11.81 -3.14
N LYS A 25 -7.84 -10.84 -2.66
CA LYS A 25 -7.78 -9.46 -3.13
C LYS A 25 -6.61 -8.73 -2.46
N GLY A 26 -5.86 -8.00 -3.26
CA GLY A 26 -4.76 -7.14 -2.85
C GLY A 26 -4.99 -5.71 -3.35
N LEU A 27 -4.34 -4.75 -2.69
CA LEU A 27 -4.23 -3.37 -3.12
C LEU A 27 -2.76 -3.07 -3.31
N MET A 28 -2.39 -2.70 -4.53
CA MET A 28 -1.07 -2.22 -4.85
C MET A 28 -1.11 -0.71 -4.81
N VAL A 29 -0.52 -0.13 -3.78
CA VAL A 29 -0.36 1.33 -3.63
C VAL A 29 0.93 1.72 -4.33
N ASP A 30 0.80 2.58 -5.32
CA ASP A 30 1.93 3.23 -5.96
C ASP A 30 2.26 4.49 -5.18
N THR A 31 3.54 4.71 -4.90
CA THR A 31 3.96 5.92 -4.17
C THR A 31 4.37 7.06 -5.09
N ASP A 32 4.07 6.95 -6.39
CA ASP A 32 4.32 7.97 -7.42
C ASP A 32 5.81 8.32 -7.47
N TYR A 33 6.61 7.26 -7.57
CA TYR A 33 8.05 7.34 -7.43
C TYR A 33 8.75 7.08 -8.77
N ASP A 34 9.27 8.16 -9.37
CA ASP A 34 9.89 8.15 -10.71
C ASP A 34 11.45 8.20 -10.67
N GLY A 35 12.08 7.97 -9.52
CA GLY A 35 13.55 8.11 -9.34
C GLY A 35 14.32 6.82 -9.04
N LEU A 36 15.60 6.94 -8.64
CA LEU A 36 16.49 5.81 -8.27
C LEU A 36 16.48 5.44 -6.77
N TYR A 37 16.10 6.36 -5.88
CA TYR A 37 16.06 6.27 -4.40
C TYR A 37 14.78 6.86 -3.76
N PRO A 38 14.00 6.10 -2.96
CA PRO A 38 12.75 6.59 -2.38
C PRO A 38 12.95 7.91 -1.63
N THR A 39 12.17 8.93 -1.98
CA THR A 39 12.21 10.23 -1.30
C THR A 39 11.76 10.08 0.15
N ARG A 40 12.18 11.00 1.03
CA ARG A 40 11.74 11.02 2.43
C ARG A 40 10.21 11.03 2.56
N GLU A 41 9.53 11.70 1.64
CA GLU A 41 8.06 11.71 1.57
C GLU A 41 7.49 10.34 1.24
N CYS A 42 8.07 9.61 0.29
CA CYS A 42 7.70 8.24 -0.04
C CYS A 42 7.84 7.31 1.17
N ILE A 43 8.97 7.40 1.89
CA ILE A 43 9.19 6.63 3.13
C ILE A 43 8.16 6.99 4.20
N GLY A 44 7.85 8.27 4.40
CA GLY A 44 6.85 8.74 5.34
C GLY A 44 5.45 8.21 5.01
N LYS A 45 5.07 8.27 3.73
CA LYS A 45 3.82 7.71 3.20
C LYS A 45 3.73 6.20 3.47
N GLN A 46 4.81 5.45 3.21
CA GLN A 46 4.86 4.01 3.48
C GLN A 46 4.72 3.68 4.97
N GLN A 47 5.37 4.44 5.85
CA GLN A 47 5.22 4.25 7.29
C GLN A 47 3.79 4.56 7.76
N ALA A 48 3.16 5.61 7.24
CA ALA A 48 1.77 5.95 7.54
C ALA A 48 0.81 4.82 7.13
N ILE A 49 0.97 4.29 5.91
CA ILE A 49 0.18 3.16 5.41
C ILE A 49 0.43 1.91 6.28
N LYS A 50 1.68 1.58 6.62
CA LYS A 50 2.00 0.44 7.51
C LYS A 50 1.37 0.62 8.90
N ALA A 51 1.42 1.81 9.48
CA ALA A 51 0.82 2.11 10.77
C ALA A 51 -0.72 1.99 10.73
N LYS A 52 -1.34 2.47 9.64
CA LYS A 52 -2.79 2.34 9.43
C LYS A 52 -3.20 0.88 9.23
N ALA A 53 -2.45 0.14 8.42
CA ALA A 53 -2.72 -1.27 8.15
C ALA A 53 -2.52 -2.16 9.37
N ARG A 54 -1.55 -1.86 10.24
CA ARG A 54 -1.38 -2.53 11.55
C ARG A 54 -2.62 -2.44 12.44
N ARG A 55 -3.48 -1.44 12.27
CA ARG A 55 -4.76 -1.35 13.02
C ARG A 55 -5.79 -2.38 12.56
N PHE A 56 -5.59 -3.02 11.41
CA PHE A 56 -6.46 -4.06 10.89
C PHE A 56 -5.80 -5.43 11.08
N LYS A 57 -6.41 -6.30 11.90
CA LYS A 57 -5.84 -7.63 12.22
C LYS A 57 -5.74 -8.58 11.02
N ASN A 58 -6.55 -8.39 9.98
CA ASN A 58 -6.61 -9.27 8.80
C ASN A 58 -5.97 -8.64 7.55
N ILE A 59 -4.98 -7.76 7.72
CA ILE A 59 -4.32 -7.11 6.59
C ILE A 59 -2.80 -7.24 6.74
N LYS A 60 -2.14 -7.76 5.70
CA LYS A 60 -0.68 -7.77 5.58
C LYS A 60 -0.23 -6.66 4.64
N VAL A 61 0.91 -6.04 4.95
CA VAL A 61 1.52 -5.02 4.08
C VAL A 61 2.95 -5.42 3.78
N GLU A 62 3.27 -5.54 2.51
CA GLU A 62 4.59 -5.85 1.99
C GLU A 62 5.06 -4.71 1.08
N SER A 63 6.32 -4.30 1.19
CA SER A 63 6.92 -3.42 0.19
C SER A 63 7.31 -4.24 -1.05
N ARG A 64 6.95 -3.74 -2.25
CA ARG A 64 7.24 -4.36 -3.54
C ARG A 64 7.93 -3.36 -4.46
N GLY A 65 8.73 -3.87 -5.42
CA GLY A 65 9.45 -3.06 -6.42
C GLY A 65 10.42 -2.06 -5.80
N TYR A 66 11.57 -2.48 -5.29
CA TYR A 66 12.62 -1.57 -4.77
C TYR A 66 12.15 -0.46 -3.81
N TYR A 67 11.16 -0.75 -2.95
CA TYR A 67 10.56 0.22 -2.03
C TYR A 67 9.80 1.37 -2.71
N THR A 68 9.24 1.16 -3.91
CA THR A 68 8.45 2.16 -4.63
C THR A 68 6.96 1.84 -4.63
N ALA A 69 6.58 0.60 -4.31
CA ALA A 69 5.19 0.19 -4.18
C ALA A 69 4.95 -0.53 -2.85
N MET A 70 3.70 -0.48 -2.38
CA MET A 70 3.25 -1.27 -1.23
C MET A 70 2.07 -2.13 -1.60
N LEU A 71 2.21 -3.43 -1.34
CA LEU A 71 1.16 -4.41 -1.50
C LEU A 71 0.46 -4.63 -0.16
N ILE A 72 -0.84 -4.36 -0.14
CA ILE A 72 -1.72 -4.60 0.99
C ILE A 72 -2.60 -5.80 0.64
N THR A 73 -2.48 -6.91 1.37
CA THR A 73 -3.28 -8.12 1.16
C THR A 73 -4.18 -8.41 2.35
N GLU A 74 -5.35 -8.98 2.10
CA GLU A 74 -6.15 -9.59 3.17
C GLU A 74 -5.46 -10.88 3.64
N ALA A 75 -5.27 -11.00 4.96
CA ALA A 75 -4.63 -12.15 5.60
C ALA A 75 -5.56 -13.36 5.59
#